data_AF-A0A533UI88-F1
#
_entry.id   AF-A0A533UI88-F1
#
_cell.length_a   1.000
_cell.length_b   1.000
_cell.length_c   1.000
_cell.angle_alpha   90.00
_cell.angle_beta   90.00
_cell.angle_gamma   90.00
#
_symmetry.space_group_name_H-M   'P 1'
#
loop_
_entity.id
_entity.type
_entity.pdbx_description
1 polymer ?
#
loop_
_entity_poly.entity_id
_entity_poly.type
_entity_poly.pdbx_seq_one_letter_code
_entity_poly.pdbx_strand_id
1 'polypeptide(L)'
;MGTNEETRKIQFTGKSSYIVSLPKQWIMDMGLKQGDQVTVLRQGTLTLQITPLKHHTKTINTEDATIEIKPEDESAAIVRKLISLYLLGFSTINVKPKSGRLKPAQRNAVKDAVKGILMGTEIIADSTEGITIQVLINLFELSVDGALKRMLIIAKSMQNDALLAHEEANFDLAKEVINSDDEVDRFSFYIIRQLKIAIQNEHMLKDMGIENARSCLGYRLIVKNIERVGDHATDIVKDLLEFKKPIKKSVLDTIHEMNSFALSVLDDACLSLFKRDFAQAELTIERTADITKYEKKMLENTKSIRDDEEIYRVRRMGENIRRISEYASDIAEIVMNMTIEKTLRKQ
;
A
#
# COMPACT_ATOMS: atom_id res chain seq x y z
N MET A 1 18.58 23.43 -11.66
CA MET A 1 19.22 24.62 -11.05
C MET A 1 20.51 24.14 -10.42
N GLY A 2 21.65 24.71 -10.81
CA GLY A 2 22.97 24.24 -10.37
C GLY A 2 23.14 24.40 -8.86
N THR A 3 23.67 23.36 -8.22
CA THR A 3 24.09 23.39 -6.82
C THR A 3 25.36 24.23 -6.70
N ASN A 4 25.21 25.53 -6.50
CA ASN A 4 26.32 26.37 -6.05
C ASN A 4 26.51 26.14 -4.55
N GLU A 5 27.40 25.21 -4.22
CA GLU A 5 27.86 25.03 -2.84
C GLU A 5 28.66 26.27 -2.41
N GLU A 6 28.19 26.95 -1.37
CA GLU A 6 28.84 28.13 -0.81
C GLU A 6 29.24 27.89 0.65
N THR A 7 30.53 27.93 0.95
CA THR A 7 31.00 27.80 2.34
C THR A 7 30.84 29.12 3.10
N ARG A 8 30.42 29.03 4.37
CA ARG A 8 30.29 30.16 5.29
C ARG A 8 30.98 29.86 6.61
N LYS A 9 31.58 30.89 7.20
CA LYS A 9 32.15 30.79 8.55
C LYS A 9 31.05 30.97 9.57
N ILE A 10 31.05 30.10 10.57
CA ILE A 10 30.28 30.32 11.80
C ILE A 10 30.94 31.46 12.57
N GLN A 11 30.16 32.44 12.98
CA GLN A 11 30.65 33.56 13.80
C GLN A 11 29.95 33.50 15.15
N PHE A 12 30.70 33.74 16.22
CA PHE A 12 30.14 33.84 17.57
C PHE A 12 29.69 35.28 17.80
N THR A 13 28.48 35.47 18.30
CA THR A 13 27.92 36.80 18.57
C THR A 13 27.20 36.83 19.91
N GLY A 14 27.38 37.92 20.67
CA GLY A 14 26.86 38.03 22.03
C GLY A 14 27.55 37.07 23.00
N LYS A 15 26.78 36.47 23.92
CA LYS A 15 27.30 35.57 24.98
C LYS A 15 26.97 34.08 24.76
N SER A 16 26.04 33.76 23.87
CA SER A 16 25.49 32.39 23.79
C SER A 16 24.97 31.98 22.40
N SER A 17 25.20 32.76 21.35
CA SER A 17 24.67 32.44 20.02
C SER A 17 25.74 32.47 18.94
N TYR A 18 25.51 31.64 17.93
CA TYR A 18 26.30 31.56 16.72
C TYR A 18 25.45 32.03 15.55
N ILE A 19 26.08 32.72 14.59
CA ILE A 19 25.45 33.17 13.35
C ILE A 19 26.20 32.60 12.15
N VAL A 20 25.44 32.33 11.09
CA VAL A 20 25.94 32.00 9.75
C VAL A 20 25.25 32.93 8.76
N SER A 21 26.00 33.52 7.84
CA SER A 21 25.43 34.42 6.83
C SER A 21 24.75 33.62 5.72
N LEU A 22 23.51 33.96 5.40
CA LEU A 22 22.74 33.29 4.33
C LEU A 22 23.25 33.73 2.94
N PRO A 23 23.15 32.89 1.90
CA PRO A 23 23.52 33.25 0.53
C PRO A 23 22.71 34.45 0.03
N LYS A 24 23.40 35.47 -0.50
CA LYS A 24 22.76 36.71 -0.98
C LYS A 24 21.76 36.42 -2.11
N GLN A 25 22.12 35.52 -3.03
CA GLN A 25 21.23 35.16 -4.13
C GLN A 25 19.94 34.52 -3.62
N TRP A 26 20.04 33.59 -2.67
CA TRP A 26 18.87 32.97 -2.04
C TRP A 26 17.95 34.00 -1.34
N ILE A 27 18.53 34.99 -0.65
CA ILE A 27 17.75 36.09 -0.04
C ILE A 27 16.98 36.88 -1.10
N MET A 28 17.62 37.20 -2.24
CA MET A 28 16.98 37.93 -3.35
C MET A 28 15.90 37.09 -4.03
N ASP A 29 16.17 35.82 -4.32
CA ASP A 29 15.24 34.90 -4.99
C ASP A 29 13.98 34.68 -4.13
N MET A 30 14.14 34.63 -2.82
CA MET A 30 13.02 34.49 -1.86
C MET A 30 12.36 35.83 -1.50
N GLY A 31 12.83 36.96 -2.05
CA GLY A 31 12.28 38.29 -1.78
C GLY A 31 12.38 38.72 -0.31
N LEU A 32 13.38 38.22 0.42
CA LEU A 32 13.57 38.50 1.83
C LEU A 32 14.33 39.80 2.07
N LYS A 33 13.98 40.49 3.15
CA LYS A 33 14.66 41.70 3.62
C LYS A 33 15.08 41.59 5.07
N GLN A 34 15.96 42.49 5.50
CA GLN A 34 16.35 42.61 6.89
C GLN A 34 15.11 42.73 7.79
N GLY A 35 15.09 41.94 8.87
CA GLY A 35 13.96 41.86 9.80
C GLY A 35 12.90 40.80 9.45
N ASP A 36 12.93 40.22 8.24
CA ASP A 36 12.11 39.04 7.95
C ASP A 36 12.57 37.84 8.78
N GLN A 37 11.60 37.05 9.24
CA GLN A 37 11.85 35.87 10.07
C GLN A 37 12.00 34.61 9.21
N VAL A 38 12.87 33.71 9.67
CA VAL A 38 13.08 32.37 9.11
C VAL A 38 12.97 31.33 10.23
N THR A 39 12.44 30.16 9.91
CA THR A 39 12.51 28.99 10.78
C THR A 39 13.83 28.28 10.54
N VAL A 40 14.49 27.87 11.62
CA VAL A 40 15.67 26.99 11.57
C VAL A 40 15.27 25.66 12.18
N LEU A 41 15.08 24.64 11.35
CA LEU A 41 14.73 23.28 11.76
C LEU A 41 15.98 22.40 11.69
N ARG A 42 16.22 21.60 12.73
CA ARG A 42 17.26 20.56 12.68
C ARG A 42 16.72 19.32 11.99
N GLN A 43 17.37 18.87 10.93
CA GLN A 43 17.10 17.59 10.25
C GLN A 43 18.23 16.60 10.58
N GLY A 44 17.89 15.53 11.30
CA GLY A 44 18.88 14.57 11.81
C GLY A 44 19.98 15.20 12.69
N THR A 45 21.18 14.64 12.61
CA THR A 45 22.33 15.10 13.43
C THR A 45 23.17 16.18 12.77
N LEU A 46 23.20 16.22 11.43
CA LEU A 46 24.19 16.98 10.66
C LEU A 46 23.61 18.20 9.91
N THR A 47 22.30 18.28 9.73
CA THR A 47 21.68 19.26 8.82
C THR A 47 20.81 20.26 9.57
N LEU A 48 20.93 21.54 9.20
CA LEU A 48 19.96 22.58 9.54
C LEU A 48 19.26 23.02 8.26
N GLN A 49 17.93 22.98 8.27
CA GLN A 49 17.08 23.52 7.22
C GLN A 49 16.58 24.91 7.62
N ILE A 50 16.72 25.88 6.72
CA ILE A 50 16.27 27.25 6.93
C ILE A 50 15.15 27.57 5.94
N THR A 51 13.99 27.96 6.45
CA THR A 51 12.79 28.22 5.64
C THR A 51 12.19 29.57 6.00
N PRO A 52 11.82 30.43 5.04
CA PRO A 52 11.16 31.69 5.35
C PRO A 52 9.83 31.51 6.08
N LEU A 53 9.56 32.29 7.13
CA LEU A 53 8.34 32.12 7.93
C LEU A 53 7.06 32.33 7.11
N LYS A 54 7.08 33.25 6.14
CA LYS A 54 5.97 33.49 5.19
C LYS A 54 5.71 32.30 4.25
N HIS A 55 6.65 31.36 4.17
CA HIS A 55 6.51 30.09 3.44
C HIS A 55 6.33 28.89 4.36
N HIS A 56 6.31 29.11 5.68
CA HIS A 56 6.00 28.08 6.64
C HIS A 56 4.54 27.62 6.55
N THR A 57 3.66 28.45 5.97
CA THR A 57 2.26 28.13 5.64
C THR A 57 2.09 27.46 4.26
N LYS A 58 3.20 27.19 3.55
CA LYS A 58 3.22 26.40 2.31
C LYS A 58 3.89 25.02 2.50
N THR A 59 4.15 24.58 3.71
CA THR A 59 4.05 23.13 3.98
C THR A 59 2.61 22.77 3.68
N ILE A 60 2.41 21.97 2.64
CA ILE A 60 1.14 21.51 2.07
C ILE A 60 0.05 21.55 3.16
N ASN A 61 -0.91 22.48 3.06
CA ASN A 61 -2.14 22.43 3.83
C ASN A 61 -2.89 21.16 3.37
N THR A 62 -2.46 19.98 3.83
CA THR A 62 -3.17 18.71 3.68
C THR A 62 -4.32 18.63 4.68
N GLU A 63 -4.84 19.75 5.17
CA GLU A 63 -6.02 19.72 6.02
C GLU A 63 -7.24 19.46 5.15
N ASP A 64 -7.48 20.28 4.12
CA ASP A 64 -8.73 20.24 3.36
C ASP A 64 -8.51 20.11 1.85
N ALA A 65 -9.24 19.19 1.23
CA ALA A 65 -9.44 19.13 -0.21
C ALA A 65 -10.91 19.37 -0.56
N THR A 66 -11.16 19.96 -1.73
CA THR A 66 -12.50 20.01 -2.34
C THR A 66 -12.42 19.44 -3.75
N ILE A 67 -13.29 18.50 -4.07
CA ILE A 67 -13.51 18.03 -5.44
C ILE A 67 -14.92 18.33 -5.91
N GLU A 68 -15.00 18.80 -7.15
CA GLU A 68 -16.25 19.01 -7.86
C GLU A 68 -16.60 17.78 -8.70
N ILE A 69 -17.83 17.28 -8.50
CA ILE A 69 -18.40 16.14 -9.23
C ILE A 69 -19.33 16.65 -10.32
N LYS A 70 -19.03 16.28 -11.56
CA LYS A 70 -19.87 16.64 -12.70
C LYS A 70 -21.11 15.73 -12.78
N PRO A 71 -22.22 16.18 -13.40
CA PRO A 71 -23.39 15.32 -13.60
C PRO A 71 -23.09 14.03 -14.37
N GLU A 72 -22.11 14.05 -15.26
CA GLU A 72 -21.63 12.93 -16.08
C GLU A 72 -20.53 12.08 -15.41
N ASP A 73 -20.03 12.46 -14.23
CA ASP A 73 -19.03 11.64 -13.52
C ASP A 73 -19.67 10.34 -13.02
N GLU A 74 -19.14 9.22 -13.52
CA GLU A 74 -19.54 7.87 -13.11
C GLU A 74 -19.03 7.52 -11.70
N SER A 75 -19.76 6.65 -10.99
CA SER A 75 -19.45 6.21 -9.63
C SER A 75 -17.98 5.78 -9.46
N ALA A 76 -17.47 4.96 -10.38
CA ALA A 76 -16.08 4.49 -10.34
C ALA A 76 -15.05 5.63 -10.45
N ALA A 77 -15.33 6.68 -11.24
CA ALA A 77 -14.43 7.83 -11.36
C ALA A 77 -14.42 8.65 -10.05
N ILE A 78 -15.57 8.79 -9.40
CA ILE A 78 -15.70 9.47 -8.11
C ILE A 78 -14.90 8.72 -7.03
N VAL A 79 -15.05 7.40 -6.96
CA VAL A 79 -14.30 6.55 -6.02
C VAL A 79 -12.79 6.69 -6.24
N ARG A 80 -12.31 6.65 -7.49
CA ARG A 80 -10.87 6.87 -7.78
C ARG A 80 -10.37 8.25 -7.36
N LYS A 81 -11.17 9.31 -7.54
CA LYS A 81 -10.83 10.67 -7.05
C LYS A 81 -10.70 10.68 -5.52
N LEU A 82 -11.66 10.07 -4.81
CA LEU A 82 -11.63 9.96 -3.35
C LEU A 82 -10.40 9.20 -2.84
N ILE A 83 -10.13 8.01 -3.39
CA ILE A 83 -8.93 7.23 -3.05
C ILE A 83 -7.68 8.07 -3.30
N SER A 84 -7.60 8.79 -4.41
CA SER A 84 -6.43 9.62 -4.75
C SER A 84 -6.16 10.71 -3.71
N LEU A 85 -7.21 11.40 -3.24
CA LEU A 85 -7.10 12.42 -2.19
C LEU A 85 -6.76 11.81 -0.83
N TYR A 86 -7.39 10.68 -0.50
CA TYR A 86 -7.07 9.91 0.71
C TYR A 86 -5.60 9.50 0.71
N LEU A 87 -5.08 8.97 -0.40
CA LEU A 87 -3.68 8.60 -0.50
C LEU A 87 -2.76 9.82 -0.51
N LEU A 88 -3.20 11.02 -0.89
CA LEU A 88 -2.35 12.22 -0.84
C LEU A 88 -2.12 12.73 0.59
N GLY A 89 -2.94 12.30 1.55
CA GLY A 89 -2.78 12.65 2.96
C GLY A 89 -3.76 13.72 3.46
N PHE A 90 -4.79 14.11 2.68
CA PHE A 90 -5.79 15.09 3.15
C PHE A 90 -6.56 14.58 4.37
N SER A 91 -6.78 15.44 5.36
CA SER A 91 -7.54 15.12 6.59
C SER A 91 -9.05 15.33 6.41
N THR A 92 -9.45 16.24 5.54
CA THR A 92 -10.85 16.54 5.20
C THR A 92 -11.00 16.53 3.69
N ILE A 93 -12.01 15.85 3.18
CA ILE A 93 -12.33 15.79 1.76
C ILE A 93 -13.78 16.24 1.57
N ASN A 94 -13.97 17.35 0.86
CA ASN A 94 -15.27 17.90 0.52
C ASN A 94 -15.64 17.47 -0.91
N VAL A 95 -16.73 16.75 -1.05
CA VAL A 95 -17.29 16.30 -2.33
C VAL A 95 -18.49 17.17 -2.66
N LYS A 96 -18.33 18.10 -3.61
CA LYS A 96 -19.38 19.06 -4.00
C LYS A 96 -19.87 18.79 -5.41
N PRO A 97 -21.17 19.01 -5.71
CA PRO A 97 -21.64 18.98 -7.08
C PRO A 97 -21.09 20.21 -7.83
N LYS A 98 -20.64 20.02 -9.07
CA LYS A 98 -20.25 21.16 -9.93
C LYS A 98 -21.46 22.05 -10.27
N SER A 99 -22.64 21.45 -10.36
CA SER A 99 -23.91 22.13 -10.62
C SER A 99 -25.07 21.33 -10.04
N GLY A 100 -26.05 22.01 -9.44
CA GLY A 100 -27.22 21.37 -8.87
C GLY A 100 -26.88 20.51 -7.65
N ARG A 101 -27.24 19.22 -7.68
CA ARG A 101 -27.04 18.27 -6.58
C ARG A 101 -26.41 16.97 -7.07
N LEU A 102 -25.71 16.27 -6.18
CA LEU A 102 -25.20 14.91 -6.46
C LEU A 102 -26.36 13.96 -6.74
N LYS A 103 -26.23 13.14 -7.79
CA LYS A 103 -27.20 12.08 -8.08
C LYS A 103 -27.18 11.01 -6.97
N PRO A 104 -28.28 10.26 -6.75
CA PRO A 104 -28.29 9.18 -5.76
C PRO A 104 -27.14 8.17 -5.92
N ALA A 105 -26.86 7.74 -7.15
CA ALA A 105 -25.74 6.82 -7.43
C ALA A 105 -24.37 7.40 -7.06
N GLN A 106 -24.15 8.70 -7.31
CA GLN A 106 -22.91 9.40 -6.96
C GLN A 106 -22.75 9.53 -5.45
N ARG A 107 -23.84 9.87 -4.74
CA ARG A 107 -23.87 9.96 -3.28
C ARG A 107 -23.62 8.60 -2.62
N ASN A 108 -24.25 7.53 -3.14
CA ASN A 108 -24.04 6.17 -2.64
C ASN A 108 -22.59 5.73 -2.87
N ALA A 109 -22.02 5.96 -4.05
CA ALA A 109 -20.62 5.62 -4.33
C ALA A 109 -19.63 6.27 -3.35
N VAL A 110 -19.88 7.51 -2.94
CA VAL A 110 -19.08 8.18 -1.90
C VAL A 110 -19.24 7.48 -0.55
N LYS A 111 -20.48 7.17 -0.16
CA LYS A 111 -20.79 6.50 1.12
C LYS A 111 -20.22 5.09 1.19
N ASP A 112 -20.31 4.34 0.11
CA ASP A 112 -19.82 2.97 0.01
C ASP A 112 -18.29 2.96 0.09
N ALA A 113 -17.61 3.91 -0.58
CA ALA A 113 -16.16 4.04 -0.48
C ALA A 113 -15.69 4.38 0.95
N VAL A 114 -16.37 5.28 1.64
CA VAL A 114 -16.05 5.64 3.03
C VAL A 114 -16.21 4.46 3.98
N LYS A 115 -17.28 3.68 3.82
CA LYS A 115 -17.57 2.53 4.69
C LYS A 115 -16.71 1.30 4.39
N GLY A 116 -16.46 1.02 3.11
CA GLY A 116 -15.79 -0.20 2.66
C GLY A 116 -14.27 -0.08 2.69
N ILE A 117 -13.71 0.88 1.94
CA ILE A 117 -12.28 0.86 1.58
C ILE A 117 -11.43 1.97 2.21
N LEU A 118 -12.03 3.09 2.65
CA LEU A 118 -11.28 4.21 3.21
C LEU A 118 -11.21 4.11 4.74
N MET A 119 -10.20 3.39 5.24
CA MET A 119 -10.02 3.16 6.66
C MET A 119 -10.02 4.47 7.46
N GLY A 120 -10.79 4.46 8.56
CA GLY A 120 -10.93 5.52 9.55
C GLY A 120 -11.30 6.88 8.96
N THR A 121 -12.16 6.83 7.95
CA THR A 121 -12.87 8.00 7.44
C THR A 121 -14.31 7.99 7.93
N GLU A 122 -14.83 9.16 8.24
CA GLU A 122 -16.22 9.35 8.69
C GLU A 122 -16.87 10.48 7.90
N ILE A 123 -18.17 10.35 7.64
CA ILE A 123 -18.95 11.41 7.01
C ILE A 123 -19.46 12.34 8.10
N ILE A 124 -18.88 13.54 8.19
CA ILE A 124 -19.25 14.54 9.20
C ILE A 124 -20.36 15.49 8.74
N ALA A 125 -20.58 15.59 7.42
CA ALA A 125 -21.70 16.34 6.86
C ALA A 125 -22.19 15.70 5.55
N ASP A 126 -23.51 15.63 5.39
CA ASP A 126 -24.19 15.10 4.20
C ASP A 126 -25.44 15.94 3.91
N SER A 127 -25.35 16.87 2.96
CA SER A 127 -26.42 17.84 2.66
C SER A 127 -26.65 17.98 1.15
N THR A 128 -27.50 18.92 0.72
CA THR A 128 -27.68 19.23 -0.72
C THR A 128 -26.41 19.80 -1.35
N GLU A 129 -25.60 20.50 -0.57
CA GLU A 129 -24.36 21.17 -0.99
C GLU A 129 -23.19 20.21 -1.22
N GLY A 130 -23.29 18.97 -0.72
CA GLY A 130 -22.24 17.97 -0.85
C GLY A 130 -22.10 17.07 0.36
N ILE A 131 -20.97 16.37 0.39
CA ILE A 131 -20.56 15.43 1.44
C ILE A 131 -19.19 15.86 1.95
N THR A 132 -19.03 15.96 3.26
CA THR A 132 -17.72 16.21 3.89
C THR A 132 -17.29 14.96 4.64
N ILE A 133 -16.10 14.47 4.27
CA ILE A 133 -15.46 13.29 4.83
C ILE A 133 -14.29 13.77 5.68
N GLN A 134 -14.13 13.24 6.89
CA GLN A 134 -13.00 13.49 7.76
C GLN A 134 -12.24 12.19 8.03
N VAL A 135 -10.91 12.23 7.94
CA VAL A 135 -10.04 11.12 8.33
C VAL A 135 -9.73 11.26 9.82
N LEU A 136 -10.21 10.33 10.63
CA LEU A 136 -10.12 10.35 12.09
C LEU A 136 -9.02 9.42 12.65
N ILE A 137 -8.18 8.85 11.80
CA ILE A 137 -7.13 7.94 12.27
C ILE A 137 -6.00 8.71 12.94
N ASN A 138 -5.73 8.35 14.19
CA ASN A 138 -4.48 8.67 14.83
C ASN A 138 -3.36 7.78 14.25
N LEU A 139 -2.32 8.41 13.69
CA LEU A 139 -1.24 7.77 12.91
C LEU A 139 -0.41 6.75 13.74
N PHE A 140 -0.61 6.69 15.06
CA PHE A 140 0.18 5.89 15.99
C PHE A 140 -0.55 4.66 16.56
N GLU A 141 -1.86 4.47 16.34
CA GLU A 141 -2.59 3.34 16.94
C GLU A 141 -2.40 2.01 16.20
N LEU A 142 -2.19 2.06 14.87
CA LEU A 142 -1.94 0.89 14.04
C LEU A 142 -0.66 1.08 13.23
N SER A 143 0.42 0.40 13.60
CA SER A 143 1.68 0.48 12.86
C SER A 143 1.56 -0.10 11.45
N VAL A 144 2.46 0.33 10.55
CA VAL A 144 2.56 -0.21 9.18
C VAL A 144 2.76 -1.72 9.20
N ASP A 145 3.66 -2.22 10.05
CA ASP A 145 3.88 -3.67 10.21
C ASP A 145 2.63 -4.39 10.74
N GLY A 146 1.90 -3.77 11.68
CA GLY A 146 0.67 -4.34 12.22
C GLY A 146 -0.43 -4.44 11.18
N ALA A 147 -0.62 -3.39 10.37
CA ALA A 147 -1.54 -3.38 9.24
C ALA A 147 -1.14 -4.42 8.18
N LEU A 148 0.15 -4.50 7.83
CA LEU A 148 0.66 -5.44 6.83
C LEU A 148 0.44 -6.89 7.25
N LYS A 149 0.65 -7.22 8.55
CA LYS A 149 0.36 -8.56 9.09
C LYS A 149 -1.11 -8.93 8.98
N ARG A 150 -2.02 -8.00 9.30
CA ARG A 150 -3.48 -8.23 9.16
C ARG A 150 -3.88 -8.43 7.70
N MET A 151 -3.37 -7.58 6.82
CA MET A 151 -3.57 -7.69 5.38
C MET A 151 -3.12 -9.05 4.83
N LEU A 152 -1.92 -9.52 5.23
CA LEU A 152 -1.41 -10.84 4.86
C LEU A 152 -2.31 -11.98 5.35
N ILE A 153 -2.78 -11.92 6.60
CA ILE A 153 -3.67 -12.95 7.17
C ILE A 153 -4.97 -13.04 6.35
N ILE A 154 -5.57 -11.91 6.00
CA ILE A 154 -6.82 -11.86 5.22
C ILE A 154 -6.58 -12.41 3.81
N ALA A 155 -5.55 -11.94 3.10
CA ALA A 155 -5.25 -12.40 1.74
C ALA A 155 -4.98 -13.91 1.70
N LYS A 156 -4.30 -14.47 2.71
CA LYS A 156 -4.10 -15.92 2.84
C LYS A 156 -5.39 -16.67 3.14
N SER A 157 -6.27 -16.12 3.98
CA SER A 157 -7.59 -16.72 4.27
C SER A 157 -8.40 -16.78 2.98
N MET A 158 -8.54 -15.65 2.27
CA MET A 158 -9.21 -15.57 0.98
C MET A 158 -8.74 -16.68 0.03
N GLN A 159 -7.44 -16.92 -0.01
CA GLN A 159 -6.88 -17.92 -0.90
C GLN A 159 -7.20 -19.37 -0.49
N ASN A 160 -7.25 -19.66 0.81
CA ASN A 160 -7.70 -20.98 1.29
C ASN A 160 -9.21 -21.15 1.09
N ASP A 161 -9.99 -20.11 1.41
CA ASP A 161 -11.45 -20.06 1.29
C ASP A 161 -11.88 -20.17 -0.18
N ALA A 162 -11.10 -19.62 -1.11
CA ALA A 162 -11.32 -19.75 -2.55
C ALA A 162 -11.27 -21.22 -3.01
N LEU A 163 -10.29 -21.99 -2.53
CA LEU A 163 -10.19 -23.41 -2.86
C LEU A 163 -11.23 -24.25 -2.13
N LEU A 164 -11.54 -23.91 -0.87
CA LEU A 164 -12.63 -24.54 -0.12
C LEU A 164 -13.98 -24.34 -0.82
N ALA A 165 -14.25 -23.15 -1.36
CA ALA A 165 -15.45 -22.88 -2.14
C ALA A 165 -15.55 -23.78 -3.37
N HIS A 166 -14.43 -24.06 -4.05
CA HIS A 166 -14.39 -25.03 -5.15
C HIS A 166 -14.61 -26.47 -4.69
N GLU A 167 -14.04 -26.87 -3.55
CA GLU A 167 -14.22 -28.23 -3.00
C GLU A 167 -15.68 -28.51 -2.64
N GLU A 168 -16.35 -27.53 -2.02
CA GLU A 168 -17.72 -27.66 -1.53
C GLU A 168 -18.79 -27.21 -2.54
N ALA A 169 -18.38 -26.67 -3.70
CA ALA A 169 -19.25 -25.93 -4.63
C ALA A 169 -20.07 -24.83 -3.92
N ASN A 170 -19.44 -24.14 -2.97
CA ASN A 170 -20.07 -23.17 -2.09
C ASN A 170 -20.02 -21.75 -2.71
N PHE A 171 -21.09 -21.38 -3.40
CA PHE A 171 -21.19 -20.08 -4.08
C PHE A 171 -21.34 -18.88 -3.13
N ASP A 172 -21.77 -19.11 -1.89
CA ASP A 172 -21.89 -18.02 -0.92
C ASP A 172 -20.51 -17.71 -0.30
N LEU A 173 -19.72 -18.74 0.03
CA LEU A 173 -18.31 -18.57 0.39
C LEU A 173 -17.52 -17.89 -0.73
N ALA A 174 -17.78 -18.24 -1.99
CA ALA A 174 -17.17 -17.56 -3.14
C ALA A 174 -17.46 -16.05 -3.18
N LYS A 175 -18.67 -15.62 -2.81
CA LYS A 175 -19.00 -14.18 -2.72
C LYS A 175 -18.34 -13.53 -1.50
N GLU A 176 -18.22 -14.25 -0.39
CA GLU A 176 -17.51 -13.76 0.80
C GLU A 176 -16.03 -13.51 0.52
N VAL A 177 -15.38 -14.37 -0.27
CA VAL A 177 -14.01 -14.12 -0.75
C VAL A 177 -13.93 -12.81 -1.55
N ILE A 178 -14.84 -12.58 -2.49
CA ILE A 178 -14.89 -11.33 -3.27
C ILE A 178 -15.08 -10.11 -2.34
N ASN A 179 -15.94 -10.23 -1.33
CA ASN A 179 -16.17 -9.12 -0.38
C ASN A 179 -14.97 -8.88 0.54
N SER A 180 -14.18 -9.91 0.83
CA SER A 180 -12.96 -9.80 1.66
C SER A 180 -11.83 -9.06 0.94
N ASP A 181 -11.88 -8.97 -0.38
CA ASP A 181 -10.95 -8.19 -1.21
C ASP A 181 -10.96 -6.70 -0.83
N ASP A 182 -12.15 -6.14 -0.55
CA ASP A 182 -12.30 -4.76 -0.09
C ASP A 182 -11.55 -4.52 1.24
N GLU A 183 -11.47 -5.52 2.12
CA GLU A 183 -10.71 -5.41 3.38
C GLU A 183 -9.20 -5.44 3.14
N VAL A 184 -8.72 -6.22 2.17
CA VAL A 184 -7.31 -6.20 1.74
C VAL A 184 -6.96 -4.83 1.16
N ASP A 185 -7.81 -4.31 0.27
CA ASP A 185 -7.68 -2.96 -0.32
C ASP A 185 -7.68 -1.87 0.76
N ARG A 186 -8.54 -2.01 1.76
CA ARG A 186 -8.63 -1.09 2.88
C ARG A 186 -7.31 -1.00 3.66
N PHE A 187 -6.69 -2.13 3.99
CA PHE A 187 -5.36 -2.14 4.61
C PHE A 187 -4.28 -1.60 3.66
N SER A 188 -4.34 -1.94 2.38
CA SER A 188 -3.43 -1.44 1.35
C SER A 188 -3.43 0.09 1.29
N PHE A 189 -4.60 0.70 1.17
CA PHE A 189 -4.73 2.16 1.13
C PHE A 189 -4.29 2.82 2.43
N TYR A 190 -4.64 2.22 3.59
CA TYR A 190 -4.17 2.70 4.88
C TYR A 190 -2.63 2.76 4.93
N ILE A 191 -1.95 1.65 4.58
CA ILE A 191 -0.49 1.58 4.61
C ILE A 191 0.12 2.58 3.63
N ILE A 192 -0.41 2.68 2.41
CA ILE A 192 0.13 3.61 1.40
C ILE A 192 -0.02 5.07 1.87
N ARG A 193 -1.15 5.42 2.49
CA ARG A 193 -1.35 6.74 3.10
C ARG A 193 -0.32 6.99 4.21
N GLN A 194 -0.15 6.04 5.12
CA GLN A 194 0.84 6.09 6.19
C GLN A 194 2.26 6.34 5.65
N LEU A 195 2.69 5.57 4.66
CA LEU A 195 4.02 5.71 4.04
C LEU A 195 4.21 7.10 3.42
N LYS A 196 3.20 7.64 2.74
CA LYS A 196 3.29 8.96 2.10
C LYS A 196 3.38 10.11 3.11
N ILE A 197 2.63 10.04 4.21
CA ILE A 197 2.73 11.02 5.30
C ILE A 197 4.12 10.92 5.96
N ALA A 198 4.58 9.70 6.23
CA ALA A 198 5.86 9.45 6.90
C ALA A 198 7.05 9.99 6.10
N ILE A 199 7.07 9.83 4.77
CA ILE A 199 8.16 10.34 3.91
C ILE A 199 8.42 11.85 4.10
N GLN A 200 7.40 12.62 4.49
CA GLN A 200 7.51 14.07 4.68
C GLN A 200 8.03 14.46 6.08
N ASN A 201 8.13 13.52 7.02
CA ASN A 201 8.50 13.79 8.41
C ASN A 201 9.39 12.67 9.00
N GLU A 202 10.68 12.96 9.20
CA GLU A 202 11.66 12.00 9.74
C GLU A 202 11.29 11.48 11.13
N HIS A 203 10.64 12.29 11.97
CA HIS A 203 10.19 11.85 13.29
C HIS A 203 9.10 10.78 13.17
N MET A 204 8.14 10.97 12.27
CA MET A 204 7.08 10.01 12.02
C MET A 204 7.59 8.67 11.50
N LEU A 205 8.61 8.67 10.63
CA LEU A 205 9.22 7.42 10.15
C LEU A 205 9.68 6.55 11.32
N LYS A 206 10.38 7.15 12.29
CA LYS A 206 10.90 6.44 13.47
C LYS A 206 9.77 5.91 14.35
N ASP A 207 8.75 6.71 14.60
CA ASP A 207 7.59 6.31 15.40
C ASP A 207 6.80 5.16 14.76
N MET A 208 6.84 5.06 13.43
CA MET A 208 6.19 4.00 12.65
C MET A 208 7.05 2.75 12.48
N GLY A 209 8.28 2.73 13.04
CA GLY A 209 9.22 1.62 12.92
C GLY A 209 9.96 1.55 11.58
N ILE A 210 9.87 2.60 10.75
CA ILE A 210 10.54 2.68 9.45
C ILE A 210 11.87 3.41 9.63
N GLU A 211 12.98 2.75 9.31
CA GLU A 211 14.32 3.32 9.58
C GLU A 211 14.62 4.60 8.80
N ASN A 212 14.23 4.63 7.53
CA ASN A 212 14.51 5.76 6.65
C ASN A 212 13.48 5.85 5.53
N ALA A 213 13.39 7.02 4.90
CA ALA A 213 12.40 7.29 3.85
C ALA A 213 12.53 6.36 2.63
N ARG A 214 13.71 5.78 2.36
CA ARG A 214 13.92 4.88 1.22
C ARG A 214 13.20 3.55 1.44
N SER A 215 13.14 3.08 2.68
CA SER A 215 12.40 1.87 3.05
C SER A 215 10.92 1.95 2.67
N CYS A 216 10.32 3.15 2.62
CA CYS A 216 8.94 3.32 2.19
C CYS A 216 8.69 2.86 0.74
N LEU A 217 9.70 2.93 -0.14
CA LEU A 217 9.60 2.43 -1.51
C LEU A 217 9.44 0.90 -1.52
N GLY A 218 10.23 0.21 -0.69
CA GLY A 218 10.14 -1.24 -0.53
C GLY A 218 8.79 -1.66 0.05
N TYR A 219 8.37 -1.06 1.16
CA TYR A 219 7.04 -1.31 1.75
C TYR A 219 5.90 -1.08 0.76
N ARG A 220 5.97 -0.02 -0.07
CA ARG A 220 4.94 0.28 -1.07
C ARG A 220 4.80 -0.84 -2.12
N LEU A 221 5.90 -1.48 -2.50
CA LEU A 221 5.88 -2.61 -3.44
C LEU A 221 5.39 -3.89 -2.75
N ILE A 222 5.84 -4.16 -1.53
CA ILE A 222 5.40 -5.31 -0.73
C ILE A 222 3.88 -5.29 -0.50
N VAL A 223 3.32 -4.12 -0.15
CA VAL A 223 1.86 -3.95 -0.01
C VAL A 223 1.13 -4.31 -1.30
N LYS A 224 1.64 -3.89 -2.47
CA LYS A 224 1.01 -4.22 -3.75
C LYS A 224 1.13 -5.72 -4.07
N ASN A 225 2.23 -6.35 -3.70
CA ASN A 225 2.40 -7.79 -3.88
C ASN A 225 1.41 -8.60 -3.02
N ILE A 226 1.15 -8.17 -1.78
CA ILE A 226 0.15 -8.83 -0.92
C ILE A 226 -1.28 -8.54 -1.41
N GLU A 227 -1.59 -7.33 -1.88
CA GLU A 227 -2.92 -7.04 -2.46
C GLU A 227 -3.20 -7.92 -3.69
N ARG A 228 -2.20 -8.15 -4.54
CA ARG A 228 -2.33 -9.06 -5.69
C ARG A 228 -2.60 -10.51 -5.30
N VAL A 229 -2.26 -10.94 -4.09
CA VAL A 229 -2.64 -12.27 -3.59
C VAL A 229 -4.16 -12.33 -3.37
N GLY A 230 -4.78 -11.26 -2.86
CA GLY A 230 -6.23 -11.11 -2.77
C GLY A 230 -6.90 -11.11 -4.14
N ASP A 231 -6.35 -10.35 -5.10
CA ASP A 231 -6.83 -10.33 -6.49
C ASP A 231 -6.88 -11.75 -7.09
N HIS A 232 -5.83 -12.56 -6.89
CA HIS A 232 -5.78 -13.92 -7.41
C HIS A 232 -6.78 -14.87 -6.72
N ALA A 233 -7.04 -14.69 -5.43
CA ALA A 233 -8.10 -15.43 -4.73
C ALA A 233 -9.47 -15.11 -5.30
N THR A 234 -9.73 -13.82 -5.52
CA THR A 234 -10.93 -13.31 -6.18
C THR A 234 -11.09 -13.88 -7.60
N ASP A 235 -10.01 -13.97 -8.38
CA ASP A 235 -10.05 -14.56 -9.72
C ASP A 235 -10.33 -16.07 -9.72
N ILE A 236 -9.87 -16.80 -8.69
CA ILE A 236 -10.17 -18.22 -8.51
C ILE A 236 -11.66 -18.44 -8.21
N VAL A 237 -12.28 -17.63 -7.34
CA VAL A 237 -13.72 -17.80 -7.04
C VAL A 237 -14.64 -17.28 -8.15
N LYS A 238 -14.19 -16.29 -8.94
CA LYS A 238 -14.92 -15.86 -10.15
C LYS A 238 -15.08 -17.00 -11.15
N ASP A 239 -14.07 -17.85 -11.29
CA ASP A 239 -14.17 -19.09 -12.09
C ASP A 239 -15.32 -19.98 -11.61
N LEU A 240 -15.44 -20.21 -10.29
CA LEU A 240 -16.54 -21.01 -9.74
C LEU A 240 -17.92 -20.41 -10.08
N LEU A 241 -18.05 -19.09 -9.91
CA LEU A 241 -19.31 -18.38 -10.13
C LEU A 241 -19.71 -18.34 -11.62
N GLU A 242 -18.73 -18.27 -12.51
CA GLU A 242 -18.92 -18.25 -13.97
C GLU A 242 -19.31 -19.64 -14.49
N PHE A 243 -18.51 -20.67 -14.22
CA PHE A 243 -18.68 -21.99 -14.82
C PHE A 243 -19.64 -22.89 -14.05
N LYS A 244 -19.72 -22.74 -12.71
CA LYS A 244 -20.59 -23.54 -11.82
C LYS A 244 -20.46 -25.05 -12.01
N LYS A 245 -19.27 -25.50 -12.39
CA LYS A 245 -18.93 -26.91 -12.59
C LYS A 245 -17.80 -27.31 -11.64
N PRO A 246 -17.84 -28.53 -11.09
CA PRO A 246 -16.80 -29.01 -10.20
C PRO A 246 -15.48 -29.20 -10.94
N ILE A 247 -14.39 -29.22 -10.19
CA ILE A 247 -13.08 -29.72 -10.63
C ILE A 247 -12.91 -31.12 -10.04
N LYS A 248 -12.35 -32.03 -10.83
CA LYS A 248 -12.02 -33.39 -10.40
C LYS A 248 -11.17 -33.35 -9.14
N LYS A 249 -11.64 -34.03 -8.08
CA LYS A 249 -11.01 -34.02 -6.75
C LYS A 249 -9.51 -34.28 -6.76
N SER A 250 -9.03 -35.29 -7.50
CA SER A 250 -7.60 -35.60 -7.60
C SER A 250 -6.75 -34.44 -8.15
N VAL A 251 -7.33 -33.59 -9.00
CA VAL A 251 -6.66 -32.39 -9.52
C VAL A 251 -6.74 -31.26 -8.50
N LEU A 252 -7.90 -31.07 -7.87
CA LEU A 252 -8.08 -30.08 -6.80
C LEU A 252 -7.12 -30.34 -5.63
N ASP A 253 -6.89 -31.60 -5.24
CA ASP A 253 -5.90 -31.98 -4.21
C ASP A 253 -4.49 -31.47 -4.58
N THR A 254 -4.08 -31.59 -5.84
CA THR A 254 -2.77 -31.06 -6.30
C THR A 254 -2.73 -29.53 -6.34
N ILE A 255 -3.86 -28.87 -6.59
CA ILE A 255 -3.98 -27.40 -6.50
C ILE A 255 -3.83 -26.96 -5.04
N HIS A 256 -4.44 -27.68 -4.08
CA HIS A 256 -4.26 -27.42 -2.65
C HIS A 256 -2.81 -27.56 -2.19
N GLU A 257 -2.11 -28.60 -2.65
CA GLU A 257 -0.68 -28.77 -2.35
C GLU A 257 0.15 -27.60 -2.90
N MET A 258 -0.08 -27.21 -4.16
CA MET A 258 0.59 -26.07 -4.79
C MET A 258 0.31 -24.77 -4.04
N ASN A 259 -0.94 -24.54 -3.62
CA ASN A 259 -1.35 -23.38 -2.85
C ASN A 259 -0.70 -23.35 -1.47
N SER A 260 -0.70 -24.47 -0.75
CA SER A 260 -0.06 -24.58 0.57
C SER A 260 1.42 -24.25 0.49
N PHE A 261 2.11 -24.72 -0.55
CA PHE A 261 3.49 -24.36 -0.81
C PHE A 261 3.65 -22.86 -1.09
N ALA A 262 2.84 -22.29 -2.00
CA ALA A 262 2.89 -20.88 -2.36
C ALA A 262 2.67 -19.95 -1.15
N LEU A 263 1.67 -20.25 -0.32
CA LEU A 263 1.41 -19.51 0.92
C LEU A 263 2.55 -19.67 1.94
N SER A 264 3.22 -20.82 1.98
CA SER A 264 4.35 -21.04 2.89
C SER A 264 5.59 -20.22 2.52
N VAL A 265 5.89 -20.05 1.22
CA VAL A 265 7.01 -19.19 0.80
C VAL A 265 6.67 -17.71 0.94
N LEU A 266 5.39 -17.34 0.78
CA LEU A 266 4.90 -16.00 1.09
C LEU A 266 5.08 -15.67 2.58
N ASP A 267 4.75 -16.61 3.47
CA ASP A 267 4.99 -16.45 4.90
C ASP A 267 6.47 -16.25 5.22
N ASP A 268 7.36 -17.05 4.63
CA ASP A 268 8.80 -16.91 4.84
C ASP A 268 9.32 -15.55 4.36
N ALA A 269 8.84 -15.08 3.20
CA ALA A 269 9.20 -13.78 2.64
C ALA A 269 8.77 -12.65 3.58
N CYS A 270 7.51 -12.66 4.04
CA CYS A 270 7.03 -11.66 5.00
C CYS A 270 7.69 -11.79 6.37
N LEU A 271 8.01 -12.99 6.84
CA LEU A 271 8.73 -13.20 8.09
C LEU A 271 10.15 -12.62 8.02
N SER A 272 10.84 -12.80 6.89
CA SER A 272 12.16 -12.20 6.67
C SER A 272 12.09 -10.67 6.66
N LEU A 273 11.02 -10.07 6.11
CA LEU A 273 10.75 -8.64 6.22
C LEU A 273 10.63 -8.20 7.68
N PHE A 274 9.75 -8.83 8.47
CA PHE A 274 9.49 -8.43 9.85
C PHE A 274 10.70 -8.63 10.77
N LYS A 275 11.49 -9.68 10.53
CA LYS A 275 12.75 -9.93 11.26
C LYS A 275 13.92 -9.13 10.70
N ARG A 276 13.76 -8.58 9.50
CA ARG A 276 14.79 -7.88 8.73
C ARG A 276 16.03 -8.75 8.53
N ASP A 277 15.77 -9.98 8.10
CA ASP A 277 16.72 -11.08 7.99
C ASP A 277 17.08 -11.32 6.52
N PHE A 278 18.27 -10.87 6.14
CA PHE A 278 18.80 -11.02 4.79
C PHE A 278 18.98 -12.50 4.39
N ALA A 279 19.48 -13.34 5.30
CA ALA A 279 19.79 -14.73 5.00
C ALA A 279 18.51 -15.54 4.77
N GLN A 280 17.49 -15.29 5.60
CA GLN A 280 16.17 -15.90 5.40
C GLN A 280 15.53 -15.45 4.07
N ALA A 281 15.68 -14.18 3.69
CA ALA A 281 15.16 -13.69 2.42
C ALA A 281 15.82 -14.40 1.22
N GLU A 282 17.15 -14.53 1.21
CA GLU A 282 17.89 -15.26 0.16
C GLU A 282 17.41 -16.72 0.04
N LEU A 283 17.33 -17.43 1.17
CA LEU A 283 16.81 -18.81 1.21
C LEU A 283 15.36 -18.91 0.68
N THR A 284 14.55 -17.88 0.91
CA THR A 284 13.17 -17.83 0.42
C THR A 284 13.12 -17.72 -1.10
N ILE A 285 13.99 -16.90 -1.71
CA ILE A 285 14.10 -16.79 -3.18
C ILE A 285 14.42 -18.16 -3.78
N GLU A 286 15.44 -18.84 -3.26
CA GLU A 286 15.82 -20.19 -3.72
C GLU A 286 14.65 -21.17 -3.60
N ARG A 287 13.95 -21.13 -2.46
CA ARG A 287 12.80 -22.00 -2.20
C ARG A 287 11.65 -21.74 -3.18
N THR A 288 11.37 -20.50 -3.56
CA THR A 288 10.24 -20.18 -4.46
C THR A 288 10.31 -20.88 -5.82
N ALA A 289 11.51 -21.20 -6.31
CA ALA A 289 11.72 -21.92 -7.58
C ALA A 289 11.05 -23.32 -7.60
N ASP A 290 10.84 -23.91 -6.43
CA ASP A 290 10.20 -25.22 -6.28
C ASP A 290 8.71 -25.23 -6.66
N ILE A 291 8.07 -24.06 -6.83
CA ILE A 291 6.67 -23.96 -7.32
C ILE A 291 6.48 -24.72 -8.64
N THR A 292 7.51 -24.75 -9.48
CA THR A 292 7.52 -25.46 -10.78
C THR A 292 7.31 -26.97 -10.63
N LYS A 293 7.75 -27.57 -9.51
CA LYS A 293 7.54 -28.99 -9.20
C LYS A 293 6.06 -29.28 -8.95
N TYR A 294 5.38 -28.39 -8.22
CA TYR A 294 3.96 -28.49 -7.92
C TYR A 294 3.10 -28.23 -9.16
N GLU A 295 3.45 -27.22 -9.96
CA GLU A 295 2.80 -26.93 -11.23
C GLU A 295 2.86 -28.15 -12.19
N LYS A 296 4.05 -28.77 -12.32
CA LYS A 296 4.21 -29.97 -13.13
C LYS A 296 3.33 -31.13 -12.62
N LYS A 297 3.29 -31.36 -11.31
CA LYS A 297 2.45 -32.40 -10.69
C LYS A 297 0.95 -32.16 -10.96
N MET A 298 0.51 -30.90 -10.86
CA MET A 298 -0.86 -30.49 -11.19
C MET A 298 -1.17 -30.76 -12.67
N LEU A 299 -0.31 -30.31 -13.59
CA LEU A 299 -0.48 -30.52 -15.02
C LEU A 299 -0.50 -31.99 -15.41
N GLU A 300 0.31 -32.85 -14.78
CA GLU A 300 0.29 -34.29 -15.02
C GLU A 300 -1.06 -34.91 -14.65
N ASN A 301 -1.69 -34.46 -13.56
CA ASN A 301 -3.01 -34.93 -13.15
C ASN A 301 -4.14 -34.49 -14.10
N THR A 302 -3.97 -33.35 -14.78
CA THR A 302 -4.94 -32.90 -15.81
C THR A 302 -5.00 -33.81 -17.03
N LYS A 303 -3.97 -34.63 -17.31
CA LYS A 303 -4.00 -35.59 -18.44
C LYS A 303 -5.11 -36.63 -18.33
N SER A 304 -5.65 -36.82 -17.12
CA SER A 304 -6.77 -37.72 -16.85
C SER A 304 -8.15 -37.09 -17.08
N ILE A 305 -8.19 -35.79 -17.40
CA ILE A 305 -9.41 -35.04 -17.72
C ILE A 305 -9.61 -35.07 -19.24
N ARG A 306 -10.87 -35.23 -19.68
CA ARG A 306 -11.26 -35.16 -21.09
C ARG A 306 -11.99 -33.88 -21.46
N ASP A 307 -12.46 -33.13 -20.47
CA ASP A 307 -13.16 -31.85 -20.66
C ASP A 307 -12.13 -30.72 -20.83
N ASP A 308 -12.08 -30.14 -22.03
CA ASP A 308 -11.19 -29.04 -22.35
C ASP A 308 -11.48 -27.79 -21.50
N GLU A 309 -12.74 -27.59 -21.10
CA GLU A 309 -13.14 -26.47 -20.23
C GLU A 309 -12.53 -26.64 -18.83
N GLU A 310 -12.66 -27.82 -18.23
CA GLU A 310 -12.04 -28.13 -16.93
C GLU A 310 -10.51 -27.98 -16.98
N ILE A 311 -9.85 -28.45 -18.05
CA ILE A 311 -8.39 -28.30 -18.23
C ILE A 311 -8.00 -26.81 -18.28
N TYR A 312 -8.74 -25.99 -19.02
CA TYR A 312 -8.50 -24.56 -19.10
C TYR A 312 -8.61 -23.89 -17.72
N ARG A 313 -9.68 -24.19 -16.98
CA ARG A 313 -9.94 -23.62 -15.65
C ARG A 313 -8.85 -24.00 -14.65
N VAL A 314 -8.42 -25.27 -14.63
CA VAL A 314 -7.32 -25.75 -13.78
C VAL A 314 -6.01 -25.02 -14.10
N ARG A 315 -5.68 -24.84 -15.39
CA ARG A 315 -4.47 -24.10 -15.77
C ARG A 315 -4.51 -22.65 -15.30
N ARG A 316 -5.68 -21.99 -15.41
CA ARG A 316 -5.88 -20.62 -14.93
C ARG A 316 -5.69 -20.53 -13.41
N MET A 317 -6.23 -21.49 -12.64
CA MET A 317 -6.00 -21.55 -11.19
C MET A 317 -4.53 -21.78 -10.83
N GLY A 318 -3.87 -22.69 -11.54
CA GLY A 318 -2.44 -22.94 -11.37
C GLY A 318 -1.59 -21.69 -11.61
N GLU A 319 -1.86 -20.92 -12.66
CA GLU A 319 -1.16 -19.65 -12.92
C GLU A 319 -1.42 -18.62 -11.82
N ASN A 320 -2.67 -18.46 -11.36
CA ASN A 320 -3.00 -17.58 -10.23
C ASN A 320 -2.22 -17.94 -8.95
N ILE A 321 -2.08 -19.24 -8.64
CA ILE A 321 -1.31 -19.70 -7.47
C ILE A 321 0.20 -19.52 -7.69
N ARG A 322 0.70 -19.79 -8.90
CA ARG A 322 2.11 -19.60 -9.25
C ARG A 322 2.56 -18.15 -9.04
N ARG A 323 1.70 -17.19 -9.40
CA ARG A 323 1.93 -15.75 -9.18
C ARG A 323 2.15 -15.41 -7.70
N ILE A 324 1.50 -16.10 -6.78
CA ILE A 324 1.72 -15.89 -5.33
C ILE A 324 3.16 -16.23 -4.93
N SER A 325 3.73 -17.33 -5.46
CA SER A 325 5.16 -17.63 -5.25
C SER A 325 6.09 -16.62 -5.92
N GLU A 326 5.74 -16.10 -7.10
CA GLU A 326 6.50 -15.02 -7.74
C GLU A 326 6.51 -13.75 -6.87
N TYR A 327 5.36 -13.37 -6.31
CA TYR A 327 5.29 -12.24 -5.38
C TYR A 327 6.05 -12.47 -4.08
N ALA A 328 6.12 -13.71 -3.59
CA ALA A 328 6.97 -14.05 -2.45
C ALA A 328 8.46 -13.84 -2.77
N SER A 329 8.90 -14.22 -3.97
CA SER A 329 10.26 -13.93 -4.46
C SER A 329 10.52 -12.43 -4.54
N ASP A 330 9.60 -11.66 -5.13
CA ASP A 330 9.71 -10.19 -5.22
C ASP A 330 9.83 -9.55 -3.83
N ILE A 331 9.02 -9.99 -2.86
CA ILE A 331 9.08 -9.51 -1.47
C ILE A 331 10.45 -9.81 -0.87
N ALA A 332 10.94 -11.04 -1.01
CA ALA A 332 12.24 -11.44 -0.49
C ALA A 332 13.40 -10.63 -1.11
N GLU A 333 13.36 -10.36 -2.42
CA GLU A 333 14.34 -9.49 -3.10
C GLU A 333 14.31 -8.06 -2.53
N ILE A 334 13.12 -7.51 -2.29
CA ILE A 334 12.96 -6.19 -1.66
C ILE A 334 13.57 -6.20 -0.24
N VAL A 335 13.34 -7.26 0.55
CA VAL A 335 13.92 -7.40 1.89
C VAL A 335 15.44 -7.45 1.84
N MET A 336 16.03 -8.20 0.91
CA MET A 336 17.48 -8.23 0.72
C MET A 336 18.03 -6.84 0.44
N ASN A 337 17.43 -6.11 -0.50
CA ASN A 337 17.83 -4.75 -0.84
C ASN A 337 17.71 -3.79 0.36
N MET A 338 16.70 -3.98 1.21
CA MET A 338 16.49 -3.17 2.42
C MET A 338 17.44 -3.53 3.58
N THR A 339 18.13 -4.67 3.52
CA THR A 339 18.88 -5.22 4.68
C THR A 339 20.34 -5.52 4.38
N ILE A 340 20.78 -5.45 3.13
CA ILE A 340 22.17 -5.76 2.72
C ILE A 340 23.22 -4.96 3.49
N GLU A 341 22.93 -3.71 3.88
CA GLU A 341 23.87 -2.89 4.67
C GLU A 341 24.25 -3.56 6.01
N LYS A 342 23.40 -4.42 6.57
CA LYS A 342 23.68 -5.17 7.80
C LYS A 342 24.72 -6.28 7.64
N THR A 343 24.97 -6.75 6.41
CA THR A 343 25.96 -7.79 6.12
C THR A 343 27.35 -7.22 5.86
N LEU A 344 27.45 -5.91 5.68
CA LEU A 344 28.71 -5.22 5.45
C LEU A 344 29.59 -5.26 6.71
N ARG A 345 30.85 -5.67 6.54
CA ARG A 345 31.86 -5.50 7.60
C ARG A 345 32.18 -4.01 7.71
N LYS A 346 32.05 -3.44 8.92
CA LYS A 346 32.50 -2.06 9.18
C LYS A 346 34.01 -1.97 8.90
N GLN A 347 34.39 -1.05 8.03
CA GLN A 347 35.78 -0.68 7.78
C GLN A 347 36.30 0.25 8.88
#